data_AF-A0A661ZH68-F1
#
_entry.id   AF-A0A661ZH68-F1
#
_cell.length_a   1.000
_cell.length_b   1.000
_cell.length_c   1.000
_cell.angle_alpha   90.00
_cell.angle_beta   90.00
_cell.angle_gamma   90.00
#
_symmetry.space_group_name_H-M   'P 1'
#
loop_
_entity.id
_entity.type
_entity.pdbx_description
1 polymer ?
#
loop_
_entity_poly.entity_id
_entity_poly.type
_entity_poly.pdbx_seq_one_letter_code
_entity_poly.pdbx_strand_id
1 'polypeptide(L)'
;MKKTVFLTFSMLFFGLQLFAQITLKNNTNVHDGKGRTYTAKAGTTVSYYGNGAIRNFVPKYNTSVWDGKGRSYNAQLDYAINCFQNGSVQSFTPKYNSSVWDGKGRSYTAQLGKQISFFENGAVQSFTPKYNMSVWDAKGRSYNAQLGFEASFYQNGAVYRFTPKYNTSVWDGKGRSYTAKLGSPVEFYDTGVVKSFYLKYNSAVWDGQGKSYTAKAGTKVSLDSKGNVM
;
A
#
# COMPACT_ATOMS: atom_id res chain seq x y z
N MET A 1 26.79 -28.56 -13.16
CA MET A 1 26.07 -29.39 -12.18
C MET A 1 25.07 -28.53 -11.42
N LYS A 2 23.76 -28.78 -11.60
CA LYS A 2 22.71 -28.15 -10.78
C LYS A 2 22.62 -28.93 -9.46
N LYS A 3 23.07 -28.33 -8.35
CA LYS A 3 22.82 -28.89 -7.01
C LYS A 3 21.40 -28.50 -6.61
N THR A 4 20.44 -29.39 -6.85
CA THR A 4 19.13 -29.34 -6.20
C THR A 4 19.33 -29.80 -4.77
N VAL A 5 19.24 -28.87 -3.80
CA VAL A 5 19.26 -29.24 -2.38
C VAL A 5 17.84 -29.63 -1.99
N PHE A 6 17.61 -30.92 -1.77
CA PHE A 6 16.48 -31.38 -0.98
C PHE A 6 16.80 -31.11 0.49
N LEU A 7 16.12 -30.15 1.10
CA LEU A 7 16.16 -29.95 2.55
C LEU A 7 15.14 -30.88 3.19
N THR A 8 15.64 -31.93 3.85
CA THR A 8 14.88 -32.75 4.78
C THR A 8 14.55 -31.93 6.03
N PHE A 9 13.26 -31.72 6.29
CA PHE A 9 12.76 -31.11 7.52
C PHE A 9 12.75 -32.18 8.63
N SER A 10 13.59 -32.04 9.66
CA SER A 10 13.32 -32.67 10.95
C SER A 10 12.30 -31.80 11.68
N MET A 11 11.03 -32.21 11.66
CA MET A 11 10.00 -31.62 12.50
C MET A 11 10.06 -32.25 13.90
N LEU A 12 10.62 -31.54 14.87
CA LEU A 12 10.25 -31.78 16.27
C LEU A 12 8.98 -30.98 16.56
N PHE A 13 7.87 -31.70 16.72
CA PHE A 13 6.58 -31.16 17.12
C PHE A 13 6.62 -30.80 18.62
N PHE A 14 6.72 -29.51 18.94
CA PHE A 14 6.22 -28.96 20.20
C PHE A 14 5.79 -27.51 19.97
N GLY A 15 4.47 -27.27 19.95
CA GLY A 15 3.78 -26.11 20.55
C GLY A 15 4.15 -24.66 20.20
N LEU A 16 5.16 -24.37 19.37
CA LEU A 16 5.48 -23.04 18.90
C LEU A 16 5.37 -23.00 17.37
N GLN A 17 4.62 -22.03 16.84
CA GLN A 17 4.72 -21.66 15.43
C GLN A 17 6.12 -21.10 15.18
N LEU A 18 7.10 -21.98 14.90
CA LEU A 18 8.43 -21.57 14.49
C LEU A 18 8.34 -20.98 13.09
N PHE A 19 8.51 -19.67 12.98
CA PHE A 19 8.80 -19.04 11.69
C PHE A 19 10.20 -19.45 11.27
N ALA A 20 10.32 -20.22 10.18
CA ALA A 20 11.62 -20.53 9.62
C ALA A 20 12.18 -19.28 8.94
N GLN A 21 13.35 -18.82 9.40
CA GLN A 21 14.16 -17.82 8.72
C GLN A 21 15.51 -18.43 8.37
N ILE A 22 15.98 -18.19 7.16
CA ILE A 22 17.23 -18.77 6.67
C ILE A 22 18.01 -17.66 5.97
N THR A 23 19.21 -17.37 6.47
CA THR A 23 20.19 -16.55 5.75
C THR A 23 20.89 -17.41 4.71
N LEU A 24 20.75 -17.03 3.44
CA LEU A 24 21.26 -17.83 2.33
C LEU A 24 22.77 -17.65 2.18
N LYS A 25 23.55 -18.74 2.34
CA LYS A 25 25.00 -18.70 2.04
C LYS A 25 25.28 -18.62 0.53
N ASN A 26 24.40 -19.19 -0.28
CA ASN A 26 24.49 -19.22 -1.73
C ASN A 26 23.18 -18.74 -2.35
N ASN A 27 23.22 -18.36 -3.63
CA ASN A 27 21.99 -18.11 -4.37
C ASN A 27 21.15 -19.39 -4.38
N THR A 28 19.90 -19.31 -3.92
CA THR A 28 19.09 -20.48 -3.65
C THR A 28 17.71 -20.30 -4.29
N ASN A 29 17.20 -21.37 -4.90
CA ASN A 29 15.82 -21.36 -5.38
C ASN A 29 14.87 -21.51 -4.19
N VAL A 30 13.89 -20.62 -4.10
CA VAL A 30 12.84 -20.62 -3.09
C VAL A 30 11.48 -20.78 -3.76
N HIS A 31 10.56 -21.45 -3.08
CA HIS A 31 9.23 -21.78 -3.62
C HIS A 31 8.12 -21.15 -2.79
N ASP A 32 7.15 -20.51 -3.41
CA ASP A 32 6.09 -19.78 -2.69
C ASP A 32 4.86 -20.61 -2.30
N GLY A 33 5.00 -21.94 -2.26
CA GLY A 33 3.90 -22.85 -1.94
C GLY A 33 2.87 -23.04 -3.06
N LYS A 34 2.94 -22.28 -4.17
CA LYS A 34 2.08 -22.43 -5.36
C LYS A 34 2.83 -23.02 -6.57
N GLY A 35 3.93 -23.71 -6.33
CA GLY A 35 4.78 -24.30 -7.37
C GLY A 35 5.66 -23.31 -8.14
N ARG A 36 5.61 -22.01 -7.80
CA ARG A 36 6.46 -20.99 -8.44
C ARG A 36 7.81 -20.94 -7.75
N THR A 37 8.87 -20.71 -8.53
CA THR A 37 10.25 -20.76 -8.07
C THR A 37 10.93 -19.43 -8.32
N TYR A 38 11.62 -18.90 -7.31
CA TYR A 38 12.41 -17.67 -7.41
C TYR A 38 13.85 -17.94 -7.01
N THR A 39 14.82 -17.36 -7.71
CA THR A 39 16.21 -17.41 -7.26
C THR A 39 16.45 -16.26 -6.29
N ALA A 40 16.54 -16.58 -5.00
CA ALA A 40 16.89 -15.64 -3.95
C ALA A 40 18.41 -15.40 -3.89
N LYS A 41 18.79 -14.17 -3.57
CA LYS A 41 20.17 -13.69 -3.56
C LYS A 41 20.93 -14.23 -2.33
N ALA A 42 22.17 -14.67 -2.53
CA ALA A 42 23.07 -14.98 -1.42
C ALA A 42 23.24 -13.78 -0.48
N GLY A 43 23.44 -14.05 0.80
CA GLY A 43 23.58 -13.04 1.85
C GLY A 43 22.26 -12.42 2.32
N THR A 44 21.11 -12.88 1.80
CA THR A 44 19.79 -12.35 2.17
C THR A 44 19.04 -13.33 3.06
N THR A 45 18.19 -12.80 3.93
CA THR A 45 17.29 -13.59 4.77
C THR A 45 16.03 -13.90 3.98
N VAL A 46 15.67 -15.18 3.92
CA VAL A 46 14.37 -15.64 3.45
C VAL A 46 13.57 -16.09 4.65
N SER A 47 12.34 -15.59 4.78
CA SER A 47 11.44 -15.98 5.86
C SER A 47 10.25 -16.75 5.30
N TYR A 48 9.73 -17.69 6.08
CA TYR A 48 8.55 -18.49 5.73
C TYR A 48 7.47 -18.37 6.81
N TYR A 49 6.22 -18.53 6.38
CA TYR A 49 5.09 -18.76 7.27
C TYR A 49 5.09 -20.21 7.78
N GLY A 50 4.34 -20.48 8.85
CA GLY A 50 4.22 -21.84 9.42
C GLY A 50 3.63 -22.88 8.45
N ASN A 51 2.95 -22.44 7.39
CA ASN A 51 2.45 -23.30 6.31
C ASN A 51 3.48 -23.53 5.18
N GLY A 52 4.72 -23.05 5.33
CA GLY A 52 5.78 -23.18 4.32
C GLY A 52 5.73 -22.17 3.17
N ALA A 53 4.73 -21.27 3.12
CA ALA A 53 4.71 -20.20 2.13
C ALA A 53 5.83 -19.18 2.40
N ILE A 54 6.46 -18.65 1.33
CA ILE A 54 7.44 -17.58 1.47
C ILE A 54 6.74 -16.35 2.03
N ARG A 55 7.33 -15.74 3.06
CA ARG A 55 6.93 -14.45 3.62
C ARG A 55 7.71 -13.30 3.00
N ASN A 56 9.03 -13.46 2.87
CA ASN A 56 9.87 -12.50 2.19
C ASN A 56 11.12 -13.14 1.62
N PHE A 57 11.65 -12.52 0.57
CA PHE A 57 12.94 -12.83 -0.02
C PHE A 57 13.46 -11.63 -0.82
N VAL A 58 14.76 -11.63 -1.12
CA VAL A 58 15.36 -10.69 -2.07
C VAL A 58 15.76 -11.46 -3.32
N PRO A 59 15.20 -11.13 -4.50
CA PRO A 59 15.49 -11.85 -5.72
C PRO A 59 16.87 -11.45 -6.27
N LYS A 60 17.63 -12.43 -6.75
CA LYS A 60 18.90 -12.23 -7.44
C LYS A 60 18.73 -11.54 -8.80
N TYR A 61 17.62 -11.81 -9.47
CA TYR A 61 17.29 -11.31 -10.79
C TYR A 61 15.95 -10.59 -10.74
N ASN A 62 15.66 -9.73 -11.72
CA ASN A 62 14.31 -9.20 -11.85
C ASN A 62 13.35 -10.38 -12.05
N THR A 63 12.24 -10.39 -11.34
CA THR A 63 11.36 -11.56 -11.29
C THR A 63 9.90 -11.17 -11.41
N SER A 64 9.10 -12.05 -11.99
CA SER A 64 7.66 -11.87 -12.08
C SER A 64 7.01 -12.22 -10.75
N VAL A 65 6.20 -11.33 -10.20
CA VAL A 65 5.38 -11.53 -9.00
C VAL A 65 3.91 -11.33 -9.33
N TRP A 66 3.01 -11.93 -8.55
CA TRP A 66 1.57 -11.86 -8.83
C TRP A 66 0.77 -11.39 -7.63
N ASP A 67 -0.24 -10.55 -7.87
CA ASP A 67 -1.11 -9.98 -6.82
C ASP A 67 -2.27 -10.89 -6.37
N GLY A 68 -2.24 -12.16 -6.74
CA GLY A 68 -3.29 -13.12 -6.36
C GLY A 68 -4.56 -13.04 -7.22
N LYS A 69 -4.75 -12.01 -8.06
CA LYS A 69 -5.81 -11.96 -9.08
C LYS A 69 -5.31 -12.28 -10.50
N GLY A 70 -4.19 -12.99 -10.60
CA GLY A 70 -3.60 -13.41 -11.88
C GLY A 70 -2.81 -12.32 -12.63
N ARG A 71 -2.72 -11.10 -12.09
CA ARG A 71 -1.90 -10.03 -12.69
C ARG A 71 -0.44 -10.20 -12.29
N SER A 72 0.46 -10.09 -13.27
CA SER A 72 1.90 -10.24 -13.09
C SER A 72 2.61 -8.89 -13.14
N TYR A 73 3.64 -8.74 -12.31
CA TYR A 73 4.46 -7.54 -12.21
C TYR A 73 5.94 -7.90 -12.24
N ASN A 74 6.77 -7.04 -12.82
CA ASN A 74 8.22 -7.22 -12.81
C ASN A 74 8.82 -6.55 -11.58
N ALA A 75 9.14 -7.34 -10.56
CA ALA A 75 9.87 -6.90 -9.40
C ALA A 75 11.35 -6.69 -9.74
N GLN A 76 11.90 -5.60 -9.21
CA GLN A 76 13.29 -5.23 -9.36
C GLN A 76 14.18 -6.11 -8.48
N LEU A 77 15.30 -6.56 -9.03
CA LEU A 77 16.34 -7.27 -8.28
C LEU A 77 16.86 -6.40 -7.12
N ASP A 78 17.42 -7.03 -6.10
CA ASP A 78 17.97 -6.38 -4.89
C ASP A 78 16.96 -5.69 -3.96
N TYR A 79 15.67 -5.66 -4.31
CA TYR A 79 14.61 -5.19 -3.42
C TYR A 79 13.82 -6.36 -2.84
N ALA A 80 13.49 -6.27 -1.56
CA ALA A 80 12.67 -7.27 -0.90
C ALA A 80 11.29 -7.36 -1.58
N ILE A 81 10.84 -8.60 -1.74
CA ILE A 81 9.47 -8.94 -2.08
C ILE A 81 8.86 -9.53 -0.81
N ASN A 82 7.74 -8.96 -0.37
CA ASN A 82 6.94 -9.49 0.72
C ASN A 82 5.70 -10.15 0.13
N CYS A 83 5.30 -11.27 0.71
CA CYS A 83 4.16 -12.06 0.27
C CYS A 83 3.21 -12.31 1.44
N PHE A 84 1.93 -12.44 1.13
CA PHE A 84 0.94 -12.94 2.07
C PHE A 84 1.09 -14.45 2.28
N GLN A 85 0.48 -14.96 3.35
CA GLN A 85 0.49 -16.39 3.67
C GLN A 85 -0.19 -17.24 2.59
N ASN A 86 -1.12 -16.65 1.83
CA ASN A 86 -1.73 -17.28 0.67
C ASN A 86 -0.85 -17.24 -0.60
N GLY A 87 0.38 -16.71 -0.53
CA GLY A 87 1.35 -16.63 -1.63
C GLY A 87 1.13 -15.50 -2.64
N SER A 88 0.14 -14.61 -2.48
CA SER A 88 0.08 -13.37 -3.29
C SER A 88 1.13 -12.36 -2.81
N VAL A 89 1.57 -11.47 -3.71
CA VAL A 89 2.53 -10.42 -3.32
C VAL A 89 1.84 -9.38 -2.44
N GLN A 90 2.46 -9.09 -1.31
CA GLN A 90 2.07 -8.01 -0.39
C GLN A 90 2.74 -6.71 -0.79
N SER A 91 4.05 -6.73 -1.07
CA SER A 91 4.74 -5.55 -1.57
C SER A 91 6.00 -5.90 -2.35
N PHE A 92 6.36 -5.02 -3.29
CA PHE A 92 7.59 -5.13 -4.07
C PHE A 92 7.99 -3.78 -4.66
N THR A 93 9.24 -3.64 -5.07
CA THR A 93 9.71 -2.51 -5.87
C THR A 93 9.66 -2.89 -7.35
N PRO A 94 8.91 -2.18 -8.21
CA PRO A 94 8.78 -2.50 -9.61
C PRO A 94 9.98 -2.02 -10.42
N LYS A 95 10.46 -2.86 -11.36
CA LYS A 95 11.52 -2.50 -12.31
C LYS A 95 11.05 -1.46 -13.34
N TYR A 96 9.78 -1.55 -13.73
CA TYR A 96 9.16 -0.68 -14.72
C TYR A 96 7.94 0.02 -14.12
N ASN A 97 7.48 1.09 -14.75
CA ASN A 97 6.19 1.67 -14.37
C ASN A 97 5.11 0.59 -14.56
N SER A 98 4.28 0.40 -13.55
CA SER A 98 3.38 -0.75 -13.47
C SER A 98 1.94 -0.28 -13.32
N SER A 99 1.03 -0.89 -14.08
CA SER A 99 -0.40 -0.66 -13.86
C SER A 99 -0.82 -1.39 -12.59
N VAL A 100 -1.49 -0.71 -11.67
CA VAL A 100 -2.04 -1.26 -10.42
C VAL A 100 -3.53 -0.95 -10.37
N TRP A 101 -4.33 -1.75 -9.64
CA TRP A 101 -5.77 -1.51 -9.55
C TRP A 101 -6.26 -1.53 -8.12
N ASP A 102 -7.25 -0.71 -7.83
CA ASP A 102 -7.84 -0.50 -6.50
C ASP A 102 -8.94 -1.49 -6.10
N GLY A 103 -9.18 -2.52 -6.92
CA GLY A 103 -10.25 -3.49 -6.67
C GLY A 103 -11.66 -3.04 -7.08
N LYS A 104 -11.83 -1.78 -7.52
CA LYS A 104 -13.08 -1.26 -8.14
C LYS A 104 -12.98 -1.13 -9.67
N GLY A 105 -11.97 -1.76 -10.26
CA GLY A 105 -11.74 -1.76 -11.71
C GLY A 105 -10.97 -0.54 -12.22
N ARG A 106 -10.56 0.38 -11.35
CA ARG A 106 -9.78 1.56 -11.75
C ARG A 106 -8.29 1.21 -11.76
N SER A 107 -7.62 1.52 -12.85
CA SER A 107 -6.18 1.30 -13.03
C SER A 107 -5.40 2.59 -12.85
N TYR A 108 -4.24 2.49 -12.22
CA TYR A 108 -3.28 3.57 -12.01
C TYR A 108 -1.89 3.17 -12.44
N THR A 109 -1.05 4.14 -12.82
CA THR A 109 0.34 3.87 -13.17
C THR A 109 1.25 4.18 -11.99
N ALA A 110 1.76 3.14 -11.34
CA ALA A 110 2.77 3.24 -10.31
C ALA A 110 4.15 3.54 -10.91
N GLN A 111 4.92 4.37 -10.20
CA GLN A 111 6.26 4.78 -10.58
C GLN A 111 7.26 3.64 -10.36
N LEU A 112 8.15 3.42 -11.34
CA LEU A 112 9.27 2.48 -11.20
C LEU A 112 10.18 2.86 -10.02
N GLY A 113 10.81 1.87 -9.39
CA GLY A 113 11.73 2.10 -8.27
C GLY A 113 11.07 2.60 -6.97
N LYS A 114 9.74 2.70 -6.93
CA LYS A 114 8.96 3.04 -5.73
C LYS A 114 8.11 1.85 -5.32
N GLN A 115 8.15 1.47 -4.04
CA GLN A 115 7.42 0.32 -3.54
C GLN A 115 5.92 0.44 -3.84
N ILE A 116 5.33 -0.68 -4.22
CA ILE A 116 3.88 -0.88 -4.34
C ILE A 116 3.49 -1.87 -3.25
N SER A 117 2.40 -1.61 -2.55
CA SER A 117 1.80 -2.53 -1.59
C SER A 117 0.38 -2.89 -2.00
N PHE A 118 -0.06 -4.10 -1.68
CA PHE A 118 -1.37 -4.65 -1.97
C PHE A 118 -2.03 -5.18 -0.70
N PHE A 119 -3.35 -5.20 -0.71
CA PHE A 119 -4.14 -6.02 0.18
C PHE A 119 -4.13 -7.49 -0.28
N GLU A 120 -4.48 -8.40 0.62
CA GLU A 120 -4.48 -9.83 0.34
C GLU A 120 -5.45 -10.23 -0.79
N ASN A 121 -6.51 -9.43 -1.00
CA ASN A 121 -7.44 -9.58 -2.12
C ASN A 121 -6.89 -9.06 -3.47
N GLY A 122 -5.65 -8.57 -3.52
CA GLY A 122 -5.00 -8.02 -4.71
C GLY A 122 -5.36 -6.58 -5.08
N ALA A 123 -6.19 -5.88 -4.29
CA ALA A 123 -6.37 -4.44 -4.47
C ALA A 123 -5.09 -3.70 -4.03
N VAL A 124 -4.71 -2.63 -4.72
CA VAL A 124 -3.57 -1.82 -4.32
C VAL A 124 -3.86 -1.12 -2.99
N GLN A 125 -2.92 -1.22 -2.06
CA GLN A 125 -2.97 -0.57 -0.75
C GLN A 125 -2.24 0.77 -0.81
N SER A 126 -1.05 0.81 -1.39
CA SER A 126 -0.31 2.06 -1.58
C SER A 126 0.65 1.99 -2.76
N PHE A 127 0.91 3.15 -3.36
CA PHE A 127 1.95 3.33 -4.38
C PHE A 127 2.26 4.80 -4.58
N THR A 128 3.43 5.08 -5.18
CA THR A 128 3.74 6.41 -5.71
C THR A 128 3.30 6.49 -7.17
N PRO A 129 2.40 7.41 -7.55
CA PRO A 129 1.91 7.52 -8.91
C PRO A 129 2.93 8.22 -9.83
N LYS A 130 3.09 7.70 -11.05
CA LYS A 130 3.95 8.29 -12.09
C LYS A 130 3.40 9.62 -12.61
N TYR A 131 2.07 9.73 -12.68
CA TYR A 131 1.35 10.90 -13.19
C TYR A 131 0.37 11.41 -12.13
N ASN A 132 -0.13 12.63 -12.31
CA ASN A 132 -1.28 13.07 -11.52
C ASN A 132 -2.45 12.14 -11.84
N MET A 133 -3.26 11.82 -10.84
CA MET A 133 -4.35 10.85 -11.00
C MET A 133 -5.59 11.30 -10.24
N SER A 134 -6.75 10.83 -10.70
CA SER A 134 -7.97 10.96 -9.92
C SER A 134 -8.04 9.84 -8.88
N VAL A 135 -8.36 10.19 -7.64
CA VAL A 135 -8.66 9.24 -6.57
C VAL A 135 -10.06 9.50 -6.07
N TRP A 136 -10.74 8.49 -5.53
CA TRP A 136 -12.11 8.66 -5.06
C TRP A 136 -12.26 8.18 -3.64
N ASP A 137 -13.01 8.92 -2.84
CA ASP A 137 -13.43 8.44 -1.52
C ASP A 137 -14.58 7.42 -1.62
N ALA A 138 -15.02 6.94 -0.46
CA ALA A 138 -16.10 5.97 -0.37
C ALA A 138 -17.48 6.52 -0.77
N LYS A 139 -17.64 7.85 -0.80
CA LYS A 139 -18.86 8.53 -1.25
C LYS A 139 -18.85 8.83 -2.76
N GLY A 140 -17.80 8.40 -3.47
CA GLY A 140 -17.67 8.58 -4.92
C GLY A 140 -17.19 9.96 -5.35
N ARG A 141 -16.72 10.81 -4.43
CA ARG A 141 -16.17 12.13 -4.78
C ARG A 141 -14.74 11.97 -5.28
N SER A 142 -14.43 12.58 -6.42
CA SER A 142 -13.12 12.51 -7.05
C SER A 142 -12.19 13.65 -6.62
N TYR A 143 -10.92 13.34 -6.45
CA TYR A 143 -9.86 14.29 -6.08
C TYR A 143 -8.63 14.12 -6.98
N ASN A 144 -7.97 15.23 -7.30
CA ASN A 144 -6.75 15.22 -8.11
C ASN A 144 -5.52 15.01 -7.21
N ALA A 145 -4.99 13.80 -7.19
CA ALA A 145 -3.75 13.45 -6.51
C ALA A 145 -2.52 13.89 -7.32
N GLN A 146 -1.55 14.43 -6.59
CA GLN A 146 -0.29 14.91 -7.12
C GLN A 146 0.66 13.74 -7.39
N LEU A 147 1.31 13.76 -8.55
CA LEU A 147 2.38 12.82 -8.90
C LEU A 147 3.52 12.87 -7.89
N GLY A 148 4.24 11.76 -7.71
CA GLY A 148 5.43 11.70 -6.85
C GLY A 148 5.15 11.67 -5.34
N PHE A 149 3.90 11.82 -4.92
CA PHE A 149 3.47 11.61 -3.53
C PHE A 149 2.72 10.29 -3.41
N GLU A 150 3.04 9.50 -2.38
CA GLU A 150 2.34 8.24 -2.13
C GLU A 150 0.84 8.48 -1.94
N ALA A 151 0.04 7.65 -2.60
CA ALA A 151 -1.37 7.51 -2.33
C ALA A 151 -1.62 6.17 -1.64
N SER A 152 -2.57 6.16 -0.71
CA SER A 152 -2.98 4.96 0.01
C SER A 152 -4.48 4.79 -0.08
N PHE A 153 -4.94 3.54 -0.07
CA PHE A 153 -6.32 3.15 -0.29
C PHE A 153 -6.77 2.21 0.83
N TYR A 154 -8.07 2.16 1.05
CA TYR A 154 -8.74 1.10 1.79
C TYR A 154 -8.95 -0.12 0.89
N GLN A 155 -9.19 -1.28 1.50
CA GLN A 155 -9.39 -2.54 0.78
C GLN A 155 -10.60 -2.52 -0.16
N ASN A 156 -11.57 -1.63 0.09
CA ASN A 156 -12.73 -1.38 -0.77
C ASN A 156 -12.43 -0.42 -1.95
N GLY A 157 -11.18 -0.01 -2.15
CA GLY A 157 -10.73 0.89 -3.21
C GLY A 157 -11.00 2.38 -2.97
N ALA A 158 -11.57 2.77 -1.84
CA ALA A 158 -11.66 4.18 -1.46
C ALA A 158 -10.27 4.72 -1.08
N VAL A 159 -9.97 5.97 -1.42
CA VAL A 159 -8.74 6.62 -1.00
C VAL A 159 -8.72 6.82 0.52
N TYR A 160 -7.64 6.35 1.16
CA TYR A 160 -7.35 6.64 2.56
C TYR A 160 -6.61 7.96 2.68
N ARG A 161 -5.54 8.12 1.90
CA ARG A 161 -4.64 9.28 1.98
C ARG A 161 -4.11 9.63 0.60
N PHE A 162 -4.04 10.92 0.31
CA PHE A 162 -3.38 11.44 -0.87
C PHE A 162 -2.87 12.86 -0.65
N THR A 163 -1.93 13.31 -1.49
CA THR A 163 -1.53 14.72 -1.57
C THR A 163 -2.23 15.37 -2.76
N PRO A 164 -3.00 16.46 -2.58
CA PRO A 164 -3.73 17.09 -3.66
C PRO A 164 -2.80 17.97 -4.52
N LYS A 165 -2.99 17.88 -5.84
CA LYS A 165 -2.27 18.70 -6.84
C LYS A 165 -2.61 20.19 -6.75
N TYR A 166 -3.85 20.50 -6.38
CA TYR A 166 -4.39 21.84 -6.25
C TYR A 166 -5.08 22.01 -4.90
N ASN A 167 -5.34 23.26 -4.48
CA ASN A 167 -6.20 23.47 -3.33
C ASN A 167 -7.55 22.82 -3.63
N THR A 168 -8.05 22.00 -2.71
CA THR A 168 -9.13 21.07 -2.99
C THR A 168 -10.22 21.22 -1.95
N SER A 169 -11.47 21.28 -2.39
CA SER A 169 -12.62 21.23 -1.48
C SER A 169 -12.78 19.82 -0.93
N VAL A 170 -12.66 19.68 0.38
CA VAL A 170 -12.87 18.43 1.12
C VAL A 170 -14.10 18.59 2.00
N TRP A 171 -14.90 17.54 2.18
CA TRP A 171 -16.14 17.64 2.95
C TRP A 171 -16.14 16.68 4.13
N ASP A 172 -16.58 17.17 5.27
CA ASP A 172 -16.60 16.45 6.56
C ASP A 172 -17.70 15.38 6.67
N GLY A 173 -18.53 15.22 5.63
CA GLY A 173 -19.64 14.28 5.63
C GLY A 173 -20.91 14.74 6.33
N LYS A 174 -20.93 15.93 6.94
CA LYS A 174 -22.13 16.67 7.37
C LYS A 174 -22.58 17.75 6.37
N GLY A 175 -21.94 17.80 5.21
CA GLY A 175 -22.25 18.78 4.17
C GLY A 175 -21.44 20.08 4.28
N ARG A 176 -20.50 20.19 5.22
CA ARG A 176 -19.59 21.34 5.31
C ARG A 176 -18.36 21.06 4.44
N SER A 177 -17.96 22.05 3.64
CA SER A 177 -16.77 21.99 2.80
C SER A 177 -15.65 22.87 3.35
N TYR A 178 -14.42 22.40 3.20
CA TYR A 178 -13.21 23.10 3.60
C TYR A 178 -12.21 23.07 2.46
N THR A 179 -11.40 24.12 2.33
CA THR A 179 -10.34 24.16 1.31
C THR A 179 -9.04 23.61 1.88
N ALA A 180 -8.72 22.37 1.50
CA ALA A 180 -7.44 21.75 1.79
C ALA A 180 -6.32 22.39 0.96
N LYS A 181 -5.18 22.64 1.61
CA LYS A 181 -3.98 23.20 1.02
C LYS A 181 -3.31 22.19 0.08
N LEU A 182 -2.98 22.63 -1.14
CA LEU A 182 -2.19 21.86 -2.08
C LEU A 182 -0.85 21.40 -1.48
N GLY A 183 -0.33 20.25 -1.92
CA GLY A 183 0.95 19.72 -1.44
C GLY A 183 0.95 19.25 0.02
N SER A 184 -0.20 19.31 0.71
CA SER A 184 -0.36 18.82 2.08
C SER A 184 -1.33 17.62 2.10
N PRO A 185 -1.07 16.56 2.87
CA PRO A 185 -1.88 15.35 2.81
C PRO A 185 -3.31 15.60 3.28
N VAL A 186 -4.25 14.91 2.63
CA VAL A 186 -5.64 14.76 3.04
C VAL A 186 -5.86 13.28 3.36
N GLU A 187 -6.50 13.02 4.50
CA GLU A 187 -6.84 11.68 4.96
C GLU A 187 -8.36 11.55 5.12
N PHE A 188 -8.89 10.35 4.86
CA PHE A 188 -10.30 10.00 5.02
C PHE A 188 -10.48 8.78 5.91
N TYR A 189 -11.63 8.68 6.55
CA TYR A 189 -12.18 7.41 7.03
C TYR A 189 -12.66 6.55 5.85
N ASP A 190 -12.82 5.25 6.09
CA ASP A 190 -13.37 4.29 5.13
C ASP A 190 -14.83 4.59 4.73
N THR A 191 -15.53 5.39 5.52
CA THR A 191 -16.86 5.97 5.23
C THR A 191 -16.81 7.14 4.24
N GLY A 192 -15.62 7.62 3.88
CA GLY A 192 -15.40 8.80 3.05
C GLY A 192 -15.51 10.12 3.82
N VAL A 193 -15.74 10.10 5.13
CA VAL A 193 -15.60 11.31 5.96
C VAL A 193 -14.14 11.74 5.98
N VAL A 194 -13.85 13.03 5.80
CA VAL A 194 -12.47 13.56 5.93
C VAL A 194 -12.03 13.35 7.37
N LYS A 195 -10.83 12.80 7.55
CA LYS A 195 -10.18 12.55 8.84
C LYS A 195 -9.23 13.68 9.20
N SER A 196 -8.40 14.12 8.25
CA SER A 196 -7.56 15.29 8.48
C SER A 196 -7.11 15.96 7.19
N PHE A 197 -6.82 17.25 7.27
CA PHE A 197 -6.28 18.06 6.17
C PHE A 197 -5.62 19.33 6.73
N TYR A 198 -4.88 20.04 5.88
CA TYR A 198 -4.30 21.34 6.24
C TYR A 198 -5.11 22.46 5.58
N LEU A 199 -5.49 23.49 6.34
CA LEU A 199 -6.27 24.61 5.83
C LEU A 199 -5.47 25.46 4.84
N LYS A 200 -6.11 25.86 3.74
CA LYS A 200 -5.53 26.87 2.83
C LYS A 200 -5.67 28.30 3.38
N TYR A 201 -6.81 28.63 3.98
CA TYR A 201 -7.14 29.98 4.47
C TYR A 201 -7.54 29.93 5.94
N ASN A 202 -7.48 31.09 6.61
CA ASN A 202 -8.13 31.24 7.90
C ASN A 202 -9.62 30.93 7.74
N SER A 203 -10.14 29.97 8.49
CA SER A 203 -11.51 29.46 8.31
C SER A 203 -12.13 29.09 9.64
N ALA A 204 -13.44 29.26 9.74
CA ALA A 204 -14.22 28.69 10.83
C ALA A 204 -14.34 27.16 10.64
N VAL A 205 -13.91 26.40 11.64
CA VAL A 205 -14.07 24.94 11.71
C VAL A 205 -15.06 24.60 12.81
N TRP A 206 -15.94 23.64 12.57
CA TRP A 206 -17.11 23.44 13.42
C TRP A 206 -17.04 22.10 14.14
N ASP A 207 -17.25 22.10 15.44
CA ASP A 207 -17.31 20.87 16.23
C ASP A 207 -18.64 20.12 16.03
N GLY A 208 -18.84 19.10 16.85
CA GLY A 208 -20.04 18.25 16.82
C GLY A 208 -21.26 18.85 17.51
N GLN A 209 -21.06 19.91 18.28
CA GLN A 209 -22.06 20.64 19.03
C GLN A 209 -22.55 21.88 18.26
N GLY A 210 -21.98 22.14 17.07
CA GLY A 210 -22.33 23.29 16.25
C GLY A 210 -21.62 24.57 16.68
N LYS A 211 -20.55 24.49 17.46
CA LYS A 211 -19.69 25.63 17.79
C LYS A 211 -18.57 25.73 16.77
N SER A 212 -18.28 26.96 16.33
CA SER A 212 -17.20 27.26 15.39
C SER A 212 -15.95 27.78 16.09
N TYR A 213 -14.79 27.39 15.57
CA TYR A 213 -13.46 27.85 15.98
C TYR A 213 -12.74 28.43 14.78
N THR A 214 -12.14 29.61 14.91
CA THR A 214 -11.31 30.17 13.84
C THR A 214 -9.94 29.54 13.84
N ALA A 215 -9.64 28.74 12.82
CA ALA A 215 -8.32 28.15 12.61
C ALA A 215 -7.53 28.95 11.57
N LYS A 216 -6.21 29.08 11.78
CA LYS A 216 -5.33 29.80 10.85
C LYS A 216 -5.00 28.96 9.61
N ALA A 217 -4.66 29.62 8.52
CA ALA A 217 -4.10 28.97 7.34
C ALA A 217 -2.88 28.12 7.73
N GLY A 218 -2.78 26.92 7.17
CA GLY A 218 -1.74 25.94 7.50
C GLY A 218 -1.99 25.12 8.77
N THR A 219 -3.05 25.40 9.54
CA THR A 219 -3.44 24.53 10.66
C THR A 219 -3.92 23.17 10.13
N LYS A 220 -3.44 22.08 10.73
CA LYS A 220 -3.99 20.75 10.54
C LYS A 220 -5.32 20.65 11.27
N VAL A 221 -6.40 20.44 10.53
CA VAL A 221 -7.71 20.12 11.09
C VAL A 221 -7.83 18.61 11.16
N SER A 222 -8.21 18.09 12.33
CA SER A 222 -8.52 16.68 12.53
C SER A 222 -10.00 16.56 12.87
N LEU A 223 -10.67 15.61 12.23
CA LEU A 223 -12.09 15.34 12.41
C LEU A 223 -12.28 13.91 12.88
N ASP A 224 -13.30 13.68 13.70
CA ASP A 224 -13.77 12.33 14.02
C ASP A 224 -14.53 11.70 12.83
N SER A 225 -14.93 10.44 12.96
CA SER A 225 -15.66 9.72 11.91
C SER A 225 -17.07 10.26 11.62
N LYS A 226 -17.57 11.19 12.44
CA LYS A 226 -18.84 11.90 12.26
C LYS A 226 -18.64 13.29 11.64
N GLY A 227 -17.40 13.72 11.40
CA GLY A 227 -17.07 15.03 10.82
C GLY A 227 -16.93 16.15 11.84
N ASN A 228 -16.76 15.85 13.13
CA ASN A 228 -16.59 16.84 14.18
C ASN A 228 -15.11 17.15 14.39
N VAL A 229 -14.76 18.43 14.52
CA VAL A 229 -13.39 18.84 14.90
C VAL A 229 -13.02 18.27 16.28
N MET A 230 -11.80 17.74 16.38
CA MET A 230 -11.17 17.25 17.60
C MET A 230 -10.08 18.19 18.10
#